data_AF-A0A973J1Q9-F1
#
_entry.id   AF-A0A973J1Q9-F1
#
_cell.length_a   1.000
_cell.length_b   1.000
_cell.length_c   1.000
_cell.angle_alpha   90.00
_cell.angle_beta   90.00
_cell.angle_gamma   90.00
#
_symmetry.space_group_name_H-M   'P 1'
#
loop_
_entity.id
_entity.type
_entity.pdbx_description
1 polymer ?
#
loop_
_entity_poly.entity_id
_entity_poly.type
_entity_poly.pdbx_seq_one_letter_code
_entity_poly.pdbx_strand_id
1 'polypeptide(L)'
;MSKAALSIRWFAVYLFLLGASLMMFPNLMLSIFAFPGTTEVWIRVAGVLVFNIGLYYRAAAPAEQRSFFLATIFARSFVLIAFTAFVILGYARPMLIAIGSIDFAGAIWTLTALRNRSPAA
;
A
#
# COMPACT_ATOMS: atom_id res chain seq x y z
N MET A 1 -7.09 14.76 14.65
CA MET A 1 -7.29 13.74 13.59
C MET A 1 -7.71 12.45 14.25
N SER A 2 -8.72 11.76 13.72
CA SER A 2 -9.12 10.43 14.17
C SER A 2 -7.99 9.41 14.02
N LYS A 3 -8.05 8.31 14.79
CA LYS A 3 -7.05 7.22 14.70
C LYS A 3 -6.96 6.66 13.28
N ALA A 4 -8.08 6.60 12.55
CA ALA A 4 -8.13 6.18 11.16
C ALA A 4 -7.43 7.18 10.21
N ALA A 5 -7.64 8.49 10.41
CA ALA A 5 -6.92 9.49 9.64
C ALA A 5 -5.40 9.43 9.90
N LEU A 6 -4.99 9.12 11.14
CA LEU A 6 -3.59 8.93 11.48
C LEU A 6 -2.98 7.69 10.81
N SER A 7 -3.70 6.55 10.76
CA SER A 7 -3.23 5.35 10.08
C SER A 7 -3.03 5.59 8.58
N ILE A 8 -3.98 6.28 7.93
CA ILE A 8 -3.88 6.67 6.52
C ILE A 8 -2.70 7.62 6.28
N ARG A 9 -2.48 8.59 7.17
CA ARG A 9 -1.37 9.54 7.06
C ARG A 9 -0.01 8.85 7.17
N TRP A 10 0.16 7.91 8.10
CA TRP A 10 1.40 7.12 8.20
C TRP A 10 1.58 6.20 7.00
N PHE A 11 0.49 5.60 6.51
CA PHE A 11 0.56 4.81 5.29
C PHE A 11 0.94 5.64 4.06
N ALA A 12 0.48 6.88 3.97
CA ALA A 12 0.93 7.82 2.92
C ALA A 12 2.44 8.05 2.96
N VAL A 13 3.03 8.21 4.15
CA VAL A 13 4.50 8.34 4.32
C VAL A 13 5.22 7.09 3.82
N TYR A 14 4.72 5.91 4.17
CA TYR A 14 5.23 4.65 3.64
C TYR A 14 5.16 4.61 2.10
N LEU A 15 4.03 4.99 1.50
CA LEU A 15 3.87 5.02 0.03
C LEU A 15 4.82 6.02 -0.64
N PHE A 16 5.07 7.19 -0.03
CA PHE A 16 6.05 8.13 -0.57
C PHE A 16 7.46 7.55 -0.56
N LEU A 17 7.88 6.98 0.56
CA LEU A 17 9.22 6.38 0.69
C LEU A 17 9.36 5.19 -0.25
N LEU A 18 8.37 4.31 -0.32
CA LEU A 18 8.37 3.15 -1.21
C LEU A 18 8.38 3.59 -2.68
N GLY A 19 7.47 4.48 -3.07
CA GLY A 19 7.37 4.98 -4.44
C GLY A 19 8.65 5.66 -4.90
N ALA A 20 9.22 6.56 -4.09
CA ALA A 20 10.49 7.21 -4.38
C ALA A 20 11.64 6.20 -4.48
N SER A 21 11.68 5.19 -3.59
CA SER A 21 12.73 4.16 -3.62
C SER A 21 12.64 3.28 -4.87
N LEU A 22 11.43 2.89 -5.30
CA LEU A 22 11.22 2.15 -6.55
C LEU A 22 11.58 2.99 -7.78
N MET A 23 11.29 4.30 -7.74
CA MET A 23 11.62 5.23 -8.82
C MET A 23 13.11 5.47 -8.95
N MET A 24 13.84 5.63 -7.84
CA MET A 24 15.27 6.01 -7.87
C MET A 24 16.19 4.79 -7.86
N PHE A 25 15.87 3.78 -7.05
CA PHE A 25 16.72 2.61 -6.75
C PHE A 25 15.96 1.27 -6.96
N PRO A 26 15.41 0.99 -8.16
CA PRO A 26 14.56 -0.18 -8.38
C PRO A 26 15.26 -1.51 -8.07
N ASN A 27 16.51 -1.70 -8.51
CA ASN A 27 17.23 -2.95 -8.32
C ASN A 27 17.65 -3.20 -6.85
N LEU A 28 17.84 -2.14 -6.07
CA LEU A 28 18.06 -2.26 -4.62
C LEU A 28 16.77 -2.73 -3.94
N MET A 29 15.62 -2.17 -4.32
CA MET A 29 14.33 -2.61 -3.79
C MET A 29 14.05 -4.07 -4.17
N LEU A 30 14.24 -4.44 -5.44
CA LEU A 30 14.05 -5.82 -5.89
C LEU A 30 14.95 -6.81 -5.15
N SER A 31 16.22 -6.47 -4.91
CA SER A 31 17.16 -7.37 -4.22
C SER A 31 16.81 -7.57 -2.75
N ILE A 32 16.32 -6.55 -2.04
CA ILE A 32 15.82 -6.67 -0.66
C ILE A 32 14.70 -7.71 -0.56
N PHE A 33 13.84 -7.78 -1.58
CA PHE A 33 12.77 -8.76 -1.68
C PHE A 33 13.15 -9.99 -2.52
N ALA A 34 14.44 -10.29 -2.69
CA ALA A 34 14.95 -11.47 -3.40
C ALA A 34 14.36 -11.68 -4.83
N PHE A 35 13.98 -10.59 -5.50
CA PHE A 35 13.64 -10.60 -6.92
C PHE A 35 14.89 -10.41 -7.78
N PRO A 36 14.92 -10.99 -8.99
CA PRO A 36 15.99 -10.69 -9.93
C PRO A 36 15.97 -9.20 -10.30
N GLY A 37 17.15 -8.63 -10.52
CA GLY A 37 17.27 -7.28 -11.04
C GLY A 37 16.66 -7.17 -12.44
N THR A 38 16.30 -5.94 -12.83
CA THR A 38 15.74 -5.62 -14.14
C THR A 38 16.38 -4.37 -14.72
N THR A 39 16.39 -4.29 -16.04
CA THR A 39 16.72 -3.10 -16.83
C THR A 39 15.46 -2.39 -17.36
N GLU A 40 14.30 -3.02 -17.20
CA GLU A 40 13.02 -2.50 -17.67
C GLU A 40 12.56 -1.30 -16.84
N VAL A 41 11.91 -0.34 -17.50
CA VAL A 41 11.43 0.91 -16.85
C VAL A 41 10.23 0.69 -15.93
N TRP A 42 9.50 -0.43 -16.09
CA TRP A 42 8.20 -0.67 -15.47
C TRP A 42 8.19 -0.61 -13.94
N ILE A 43 9.28 -0.98 -13.26
CA ILE A 43 9.37 -0.86 -11.80
C ILE A 43 9.42 0.61 -11.35
N ARG A 44 10.07 1.48 -12.14
CA ARG A 44 10.07 2.92 -11.88
C ARG A 44 8.68 3.51 -12.13
N VAL A 45 8.00 3.07 -13.18
CA VAL A 45 6.60 3.46 -13.47
C VAL A 45 5.69 3.07 -12.31
N ALA A 46 5.80 1.84 -11.81
CA ALA A 46 5.06 1.40 -10.62
C ALA A 46 5.37 2.30 -9.40
N GLY A 47 6.64 2.68 -9.21
CA GLY A 47 7.04 3.63 -8.18
C GLY A 47 6.32 5.00 -8.28
N VAL A 48 6.17 5.54 -9.50
CA VAL A 48 5.40 6.79 -9.73
C VAL A 48 3.95 6.62 -9.31
N LEU A 49 3.32 5.51 -9.68
CA LEU A 49 1.92 5.23 -9.33
C LEU A 49 1.75 5.10 -7.80
N VAL A 50 2.64 4.36 -7.14
CA VAL A 50 2.66 4.21 -5.68
C VAL A 50 2.84 5.56 -4.98
N PHE A 51 3.75 6.39 -5.48
CA PHE A 51 3.96 7.74 -4.95
C PHE A 51 2.71 8.62 -5.07
N ASN A 52 2.04 8.58 -6.23
CA ASN A 52 0.80 9.32 -6.47
C ASN A 52 -0.34 8.86 -5.56
N ILE A 53 -0.46 7.55 -5.28
CA ILE A 53 -1.42 7.04 -4.29
C ILE A 53 -1.12 7.64 -2.91
N GLY A 54 0.16 7.78 -2.55
CA GLY A 54 0.59 8.51 -1.35
C GLY A 54 0.06 9.95 -1.30
N LEU A 55 0.08 10.68 -2.43
CA LEU A 55 -0.47 12.04 -2.52
C LEU A 55 -1.96 12.05 -2.19
N TYR A 56 -2.73 11.13 -2.78
CA TYR A 56 -4.17 11.02 -2.52
C TYR A 56 -4.45 10.70 -1.06
N TYR A 57 -3.70 9.77 -0.45
CA TYR A 57 -3.87 9.41 0.96
C TYR A 57 -3.55 10.59 1.88
N ARG A 58 -2.46 11.33 1.58
CA ARG A 58 -2.07 12.51 2.35
C ARG A 58 -3.10 13.63 2.24
N ALA A 59 -3.69 13.83 1.06
CA ALA A 59 -4.73 14.84 0.84
C ALA A 59 -6.07 14.47 1.50
N ALA A 60 -6.44 13.18 1.48
CA ALA A 60 -7.70 12.71 2.05
C ALA A 60 -7.68 12.59 3.59
N ALA A 61 -6.50 12.37 4.20
CA ALA A 61 -6.40 12.14 5.65
C ALA A 61 -6.94 13.32 6.51
N PRO A 62 -6.62 14.60 6.25
CA PRO A 62 -7.16 15.74 7.01
C PRO A 62 -8.67 15.94 6.86
N ALA A 63 -9.22 15.59 5.70
CA ALA A 63 -10.64 15.69 5.43
C ALA A 63 -11.47 14.57 6.09
N GLU A 64 -10.82 13.58 6.72
CA GLU A 64 -11.43 12.43 7.38
C GLU A 64 -12.53 11.74 6.55
N GLN A 65 -12.34 11.70 5.23
CA GLN A 65 -13.31 11.14 4.30
C GLN A 65 -13.47 9.63 4.51
N ARG A 66 -14.49 9.25 5.28
CA ARG A 66 -14.74 7.86 5.65
C ARG A 66 -14.88 6.94 4.44
N SER A 67 -15.57 7.38 3.38
CA SER A 67 -15.73 6.59 2.15
C SER A 67 -14.39 6.30 1.49
N PHE A 68 -13.46 7.26 1.50
CA PHE A 68 -12.10 7.04 1.01
C PHE A 68 -11.36 6.01 1.87
N PHE A 69 -11.43 6.12 3.21
CA PHE A 69 -10.77 5.16 4.11
C PHE A 69 -11.28 3.73 3.88
N LEU A 70 -12.59 3.55 3.71
CA LEU A 70 -13.17 2.24 3.36
C LEU A 70 -12.66 1.73 2.00
N ALA A 71 -12.58 2.60 0.99
CA ALA A 71 -12.03 2.23 -0.31
C ALA A 71 -10.56 1.79 -0.20
N THR A 72 -9.74 2.43 0.65
CA THR A 72 -8.35 2.00 0.86
C THR A 72 -8.25 0.61 1.51
N ILE A 73 -9.15 0.27 2.42
CA ILE A 73 -9.19 -1.06 3.05
C ILE A 73 -9.45 -2.12 1.98
N PHE A 74 -10.44 -1.88 1.12
CA PHE A 74 -10.74 -2.78 0.01
C PHE A 74 -9.57 -2.90 -0.96
N ALA A 75 -9.03 -1.78 -1.43
CA ALA A 75 -7.92 -1.76 -2.39
C ALA A 75 -6.69 -2.51 -1.87
N ARG A 76 -6.31 -2.29 -0.62
CA ARG A 76 -5.14 -2.94 0.00
C ARG A 76 -5.39 -4.42 0.30
N SER A 77 -6.62 -4.81 0.63
CA SER A 77 -6.97 -6.23 0.77
C SER A 77 -6.96 -6.94 -0.59
N PHE A 78 -7.41 -6.24 -1.64
CA PHE A 78 -7.37 -6.76 -3.00
C PHE A 78 -5.95 -7.01 -3.50
N VAL A 79 -4.97 -6.19 -3.10
CA VAL A 79 -3.53 -6.45 -3.42
C VAL A 79 -3.11 -7.84 -2.95
N LEU A 80 -3.40 -8.22 -1.70
CA LEU A 80 -3.05 -9.55 -1.20
C LEU A 80 -3.74 -10.66 -2.00
N ILE A 81 -5.02 -10.50 -2.31
CA ILE A 81 -5.80 -11.49 -3.09
C ILE A 81 -5.20 -11.65 -4.49
N ALA A 82 -4.95 -10.54 -5.19
CA ALA A 82 -4.38 -10.54 -6.54
C ALA A 82 -2.97 -11.13 -6.56
N PHE A 83 -2.10 -10.75 -5.62
CA PHE A 83 -0.74 -11.28 -5.52
C PHE A 83 -0.72 -12.77 -5.20
N THR A 84 -1.61 -13.23 -4.32
CA THR A 84 -1.79 -14.65 -4.03
C THR A 84 -2.23 -15.41 -5.29
N ALA A 85 -3.19 -14.87 -6.04
CA ALA A 85 -3.61 -15.45 -7.32
C ALA A 85 -2.46 -15.52 -8.33
N PHE A 86 -1.65 -14.47 -8.48
CA PHE A 86 -0.50 -14.46 -9.38
C PHE A 86 0.55 -15.51 -9.00
N VAL A 87 0.77 -15.75 -7.71
CA VAL A 87 1.68 -16.81 -7.26
C VAL A 87 1.11 -18.20 -7.55
N ILE A 88 -0.17 -18.44 -7.25
CA ILE A 88 -0.83 -19.73 -7.52
C ILE A 88 -0.83 -20.05 -9.03
N LEU A 89 -1.02 -19.03 -9.87
CA LEU A 89 -0.99 -19.17 -11.33
C LEU A 89 0.43 -19.23 -11.93
N GLY A 90 1.48 -19.13 -11.11
CA GLY A 90 2.88 -19.22 -11.56
C GLY A 90 3.44 -17.96 -12.23
N TYR A 91 2.74 -16.83 -12.17
CA TYR A 91 3.20 -15.55 -12.74
C TYR A 91 4.22 -14.81 -11.87
N ALA A 92 4.31 -15.14 -10.57
CA ALA A 92 5.17 -14.45 -9.62
C ALA A 92 5.77 -15.37 -8.55
N ARG A 93 6.84 -14.89 -7.89
CA ARG A 93 7.48 -15.59 -6.77
C ARG A 93 6.64 -15.48 -5.49
N PRO A 94 6.67 -16.48 -4.58
CA PRO A 94 5.93 -16.44 -3.31
C PRO A 94 6.20 -15.21 -2.43
N MET A 95 7.39 -14.61 -2.55
CA MET A 95 7.74 -13.36 -1.85
C MET A 95 6.77 -12.20 -2.14
N LEU A 96 6.07 -12.23 -3.28
CA LEU A 96 5.04 -11.25 -3.60
C LEU A 96 3.87 -11.28 -2.59
N ILE A 97 3.53 -12.44 -2.03
CA ILE A 97 2.50 -12.58 -0.99
C ILE A 97 2.93 -11.86 0.28
N ALA A 98 4.22 -11.93 0.65
CA ALA A 98 4.75 -11.21 1.81
C ALA A 98 4.58 -9.69 1.65
N ILE A 99 4.82 -9.16 0.44
CA ILE A 99 4.58 -7.74 0.13
C ILE A 99 3.10 -7.40 0.30
N GLY A 100 2.21 -8.17 -0.33
CA GLY A 100 0.75 -7.94 -0.20
C GLY A 100 0.24 -8.08 1.23
N SER A 101 0.93 -8.85 2.07
CA SER A 101 0.58 -8.99 3.49
C SER A 101 0.83 -7.72 4.29
N ILE A 102 1.84 -6.91 3.92
CA ILE A 102 2.10 -5.59 4.52
C ILE A 102 0.96 -4.64 4.20
N ASP A 103 0.50 -4.64 2.95
CA ASP A 103 -0.68 -3.88 2.53
C ASP A 103 -1.91 -4.29 3.32
N PHE A 104 -2.16 -5.59 3.45
CA PHE A 104 -3.31 -6.09 4.21
C PHE A 104 -3.23 -5.75 5.70
N ALA A 105 -2.04 -5.84 6.32
CA ALA A 105 -1.85 -5.51 7.73
C ALA A 105 -2.26 -4.07 8.06
N GLY A 106 -1.87 -3.09 7.24
CA GLY A 106 -2.32 -1.72 7.48
C GLY A 106 -3.77 -1.45 7.02
N ALA A 107 -4.37 -2.31 6.18
CA ALA A 107 -5.82 -2.30 5.93
C ALA A 107 -6.57 -2.70 7.22
N ILE A 108 -6.12 -3.75 7.91
CA ILE A 108 -6.63 -4.16 9.23
C ILE A 108 -6.44 -3.04 10.25
N TRP A 109 -5.28 -2.37 10.27
CA TRP A 109 -5.04 -1.25 11.17
C TRP A 109 -6.02 -0.10 10.94
N THR A 110 -6.29 0.24 9.67
CA THR A 110 -7.27 1.28 9.33
C THR A 110 -8.69 0.86 9.71
N LEU A 111 -9.06 -0.41 9.48
CA LEU A 111 -10.38 -0.95 9.83
C LEU A 111 -10.63 -0.92 11.34
N THR A 112 -9.66 -1.37 12.14
CA THR A 112 -9.76 -1.34 13.60
C THR A 112 -9.81 0.10 14.12
N ALA A 113 -9.04 1.02 13.53
CA ALA A 113 -9.08 2.43 13.86
C ALA A 113 -10.42 3.11 13.50
N LEU A 114 -11.09 2.68 12.43
CA LEU A 114 -12.43 3.13 12.06
C LEU A 114 -13.51 2.61 13.01
N ARG A 115 -13.43 1.33 13.42
CA ARG A 115 -14.38 0.70 14.35
C ARG A 115 -14.31 1.28 15.76
N ASN A 116 -13.13 1.72 16.18
CA ASN A 116 -12.91 2.34 17.49
C ASN A 116 -13.36 3.82 17.56
N ARG A 117 -13.99 4.34 16.51
CA ARG A 117 -14.68 5.63 16.54
C ARG A 117 -16.09 5.36 17.06
N SER A 118 -16.35 5.64 18.34
CA SER A 118 -17.71 5.60 18.89
C SER A 118 -18.65 6.37 17.95
N PRO A 119 -19.86 5.86 17.65
CA PRO A 119 -20.87 6.69 17.01
C PRO A 119 -21.02 7.93 17.88
N ALA A 120 -20.88 9.11 17.28
CA ALA A 120 -21.34 10.32 17.95
C ALA A 120 -22.81 10.08 18.32
N ALA A 121 -23.12 10.29 19.61
CA ALA A 121 -24.46 10.21 20.17
C ALA A 121 -25.45 11.09 19.39
#